data_AF-A0A930PUY7-F1
#
_entry.id   AF-A0A930PUY7-F1
#
_cell.length_a   1.000
_cell.length_b   1.000
_cell.length_c   1.000
_cell.angle_alpha   90.00
_cell.angle_beta   90.00
_cell.angle_gamma   90.00
#
_symmetry.space_group_name_H-M   'P 1'
#
loop_
_entity.id
_entity.type
_entity.pdbx_description
1 polymer ?
#
loop_
_entity_poly.entity_id
_entity_poly.type
_entity_poly.pdbx_seq_one_letter_code
_entity_poly.pdbx_strand_id
1 'polypeptide(L)'
;MSSNSSAHHLISDYQQAFVTNPSDRFERDYHSRIVGFYERNSDAPRFAFVDETYRPPKVSDDGYGMHQGFYSMTAVIVEADQLKDFRDALTNLQGDFYHANRASPDRNQALLELVHQQLPPGAAIITVGTAVDYSPDADTQVDFIRQARHSNMLSLIQQGQDRDNPVYAFVFERMRNDKENQLDLEAISNFIQAGLIEPIDRIQVSPSAERLLWTPDAVCYAVQKVLNSSDYTLFETIKDNLEVYDALSHRYLDLAPGQNQQTQMSALNFVAATVPIEKLSDNALMQVASGRFVREEVVASLSNSLPEGPLPEGQGRILQPKAQEGVGDAYSRTQAQGHQHQLSPAQAVAQSIARGDMTPRQKQAFEELNRRGTPIPPALQAVKTSYERMERAREQILGPNEQRQQNQRSQNQGQQQQQRSNQNQRDRRQERRRDQNQQQSHQNQQHRGPRR
;
A
#
# COMPACT_ATOMS: atom_id res chain seq x y z
N MET A 1 34.75 -5.17 20.71
CA MET A 1 34.50 -6.53 21.21
C MET A 1 33.00 -6.77 21.19
N SER A 2 32.60 -7.79 20.42
CA SER A 2 31.33 -8.56 20.41
C SER A 2 29.96 -7.84 20.45
N SER A 3 29.25 -7.84 19.32
CA SER A 3 27.78 -7.96 19.27
C SER A 3 27.28 -8.42 17.89
N ASN A 4 27.80 -9.53 17.35
CA ASN A 4 27.34 -10.10 16.05
C ASN A 4 26.63 -11.46 16.21
N SER A 5 26.03 -11.77 17.38
CA SER A 5 25.52 -13.12 17.65
C SER A 5 24.00 -13.24 17.85
N SER A 6 23.18 -12.21 17.64
CA SER A 6 21.73 -12.30 17.89
C SER A 6 20.91 -12.81 16.70
N ALA A 7 21.30 -12.51 15.45
CA ALA A 7 20.48 -12.78 14.26
C ALA A 7 20.78 -14.10 13.51
N HIS A 8 21.68 -14.96 14.03
CA HIS A 8 22.09 -16.19 13.33
C HIS A 8 20.92 -17.16 13.05
N HIS A 9 19.84 -17.06 13.82
CA HIS A 9 18.62 -17.85 13.62
C HIS A 9 17.72 -17.32 12.47
N LEU A 10 17.96 -16.09 12.00
CA LEU A 10 17.17 -15.44 10.94
C LEU A 10 17.81 -15.55 9.55
N ILE A 11 19.14 -15.63 9.48
CA ILE A 11 19.93 -15.52 8.26
C ILE A 11 20.38 -16.93 7.85
N SER A 12 20.16 -17.31 6.59
CA SER A 12 20.68 -18.59 6.07
C SER A 12 22.09 -18.46 5.50
N ASP A 13 22.79 -19.60 5.40
CA ASP A 13 24.12 -19.69 4.77
C ASP A 13 24.09 -19.16 3.33
N TYR A 14 22.98 -19.37 2.62
CA TYR A 14 22.74 -18.81 1.30
C TYR A 14 22.86 -17.29 1.29
N GLN A 15 22.17 -16.59 2.20
CA GLN A 15 22.21 -15.12 2.26
C GLN A 15 23.60 -14.63 2.68
N GLN A 16 24.25 -15.34 3.60
CA GLN A 16 25.59 -14.99 4.07
C GLN A 16 26.64 -15.15 2.96
N ALA A 17 26.50 -16.15 2.09
CA ALA A 17 27.44 -16.44 1.01
C ALA A 17 27.65 -15.25 0.05
N PHE A 18 26.58 -14.51 -0.28
CA PHE A 18 26.66 -13.32 -1.14
C PHE A 18 27.35 -12.13 -0.48
N VAL A 19 27.43 -12.10 0.86
CA VAL A 19 28.17 -11.06 1.58
C VAL A 19 29.64 -11.44 1.69
N THR A 20 29.93 -12.72 1.94
CA THR A 20 31.31 -13.22 2.12
C THR A 20 32.05 -13.38 0.81
N ASN A 21 31.40 -13.90 -0.23
CA ASN A 21 31.98 -14.22 -1.54
C ASN A 21 31.15 -13.63 -2.71
N PRO A 22 30.97 -12.30 -2.78
CA PRO A 22 30.22 -11.68 -3.86
C PRO A 22 30.96 -11.71 -5.20
N SER A 23 30.21 -11.78 -6.29
CA SER A 23 30.72 -11.62 -7.65
C SER A 23 31.16 -10.18 -7.94
N ASP A 24 30.48 -9.19 -7.37
CA ASP A 24 30.86 -7.78 -7.46
C ASP A 24 30.43 -6.93 -6.24
N ARG A 25 30.79 -5.64 -6.25
CA ARG A 25 30.46 -4.71 -5.17
C ARG A 25 28.96 -4.43 -5.06
N PHE A 26 28.24 -4.35 -6.18
CA PHE A 26 26.81 -4.06 -6.19
C PHE A 26 26.02 -5.19 -5.55
N GLU A 27 26.38 -6.44 -5.86
CA GLU A 27 25.81 -7.63 -5.24
C GLU A 27 26.09 -7.64 -3.73
N ARG A 28 27.34 -7.38 -3.32
CA ARG A 28 27.70 -7.26 -1.90
C ARG A 28 26.84 -6.22 -1.19
N ASP A 29 26.76 -5.01 -1.73
CA ASP A 29 26.04 -3.90 -1.13
C ASP A 29 24.53 -4.20 -1.06
N TYR A 30 23.97 -4.85 -2.08
CA TYR A 30 22.58 -5.27 -2.12
C TYR A 30 22.27 -6.32 -1.04
N HIS A 31 23.01 -7.43 -1.00
CA HIS A 31 22.78 -8.49 -0.02
C HIS A 31 23.11 -8.06 1.42
N SER A 32 24.09 -7.17 1.61
CA SER A 32 24.40 -6.60 2.93
C SER A 32 23.23 -5.78 3.50
N ARG A 33 22.41 -5.14 2.65
CA ARG A 33 21.20 -4.43 3.11
C ARG A 33 20.13 -5.40 3.62
N ILE A 34 20.02 -6.58 3.00
CA ILE A 34 19.09 -7.63 3.40
C ILE A 34 19.53 -8.23 4.74
N VAL A 35 20.80 -8.63 4.85
CA VAL A 35 21.38 -9.12 6.11
C VAL A 35 21.23 -8.06 7.21
N GLY A 36 21.60 -6.82 6.94
CA GLY A 36 21.47 -5.73 7.91
C GLY A 36 20.01 -5.44 8.31
N PHE A 37 19.02 -5.72 7.46
CA PHE A 37 17.61 -5.61 7.83
C PHE A 37 17.26 -6.65 8.90
N TYR A 38 17.62 -7.92 8.70
CA TYR A 38 17.39 -8.98 9.70
C TYR A 38 18.19 -8.77 10.98
N GLU A 39 19.43 -8.28 10.89
CA GLU A 39 20.24 -7.95 12.08
C GLU A 39 19.61 -6.85 12.93
N ARG A 40 19.07 -5.79 12.29
CA ARG A 40 18.36 -4.71 13.01
C ARG A 40 17.03 -5.15 13.61
N ASN A 41 16.44 -6.23 13.09
CA ASN A 41 15.15 -6.78 13.52
C ASN A 41 15.35 -8.15 14.21
N SER A 42 16.49 -8.39 14.86
CA SER A 42 16.84 -9.70 15.43
C SER A 42 15.92 -10.17 16.57
N ASP A 43 15.15 -9.23 17.12
CA ASP A 43 14.20 -9.34 18.21
C ASP A 43 12.74 -9.25 17.75
N ALA A 44 12.49 -9.05 16.45
CA ALA A 44 11.15 -9.11 15.90
C ALA A 44 10.61 -10.55 16.02
N PRO A 45 9.37 -10.75 16.52
CA PRO A 45 8.83 -12.10 16.73
C PRO A 45 8.48 -12.81 15.40
N ARG A 46 8.18 -12.05 14.35
CA ARG A 46 7.74 -12.56 13.05
C ARG A 46 7.95 -11.55 11.94
N PHE A 47 7.95 -12.05 10.71
CA PHE A 47 8.17 -11.27 9.49
C PHE A 47 7.08 -11.58 8.48
N ALA A 48 6.57 -10.55 7.79
CA ALA A 48 5.62 -10.69 6.70
C ALA A 48 6.34 -10.59 5.35
N PHE A 49 6.20 -11.61 4.50
CA PHE A 49 6.69 -11.63 3.13
C PHE A 49 5.55 -11.31 2.18
N VAL A 50 5.73 -10.28 1.35
CA VAL A 50 4.63 -9.69 0.58
C VAL A 50 4.93 -9.72 -0.90
N ASP A 51 3.98 -10.27 -1.65
CA ASP A 51 3.93 -10.21 -3.11
C ASP A 51 2.49 -9.89 -3.57
N GLU A 52 2.33 -9.63 -4.86
CA GLU A 52 1.11 -9.10 -5.46
C GLU A 52 0.77 -9.79 -6.78
N THR A 53 -0.52 -9.76 -7.11
CA THR A 53 -0.99 -10.18 -8.42
C THR A 53 -2.06 -9.22 -8.92
N TYR A 54 -2.05 -9.03 -10.24
CA TYR A 54 -2.90 -8.08 -10.91
C TYR A 54 -3.47 -8.71 -12.17
N ARG A 55 -4.77 -8.47 -12.37
CA ARG A 55 -5.44 -8.69 -13.64
C ARG A 55 -5.90 -7.34 -14.19
N PRO A 56 -5.51 -6.98 -15.42
CA PRO A 56 -5.97 -5.74 -16.01
C PRO A 56 -7.46 -5.74 -16.32
N PRO A 57 -8.12 -4.57 -16.20
CA PRO A 57 -9.44 -4.39 -16.76
C PRO A 57 -9.40 -4.59 -18.28
N LYS A 58 -10.50 -5.08 -18.86
CA LYS A 58 -10.58 -5.39 -20.29
C LYS A 58 -11.93 -4.97 -20.86
N VAL A 59 -11.90 -4.35 -22.03
CA VAL A 59 -13.10 -4.18 -22.85
C VAL A 59 -13.63 -5.55 -23.26
N SER A 60 -14.96 -5.74 -23.16
CA SER A 60 -15.59 -6.96 -23.65
C SER A 60 -15.27 -7.20 -25.13
N ASP A 61 -15.07 -8.45 -25.52
CA ASP A 61 -14.76 -8.81 -26.91
C ASP A 61 -15.95 -8.53 -27.85
N ASP A 62 -17.17 -8.51 -27.31
CA ASP A 62 -18.37 -8.10 -28.06
C ASP A 62 -18.54 -6.58 -28.15
N GLY A 63 -17.72 -5.80 -27.43
CA GLY A 63 -17.80 -4.34 -27.35
C GLY A 63 -18.91 -3.81 -26.44
N TYR A 64 -19.74 -4.68 -25.85
CA TYR A 64 -20.89 -4.32 -25.01
C TYR A 64 -20.53 -4.29 -23.52
N GLY A 65 -19.54 -3.49 -23.12
CA GLY A 65 -19.21 -3.25 -21.70
C GLY A 65 -17.75 -3.55 -21.32
N MET A 66 -17.48 -3.55 -20.02
CA MET A 66 -16.13 -3.63 -19.45
C MET A 66 -16.07 -4.67 -18.32
N HIS A 67 -14.99 -5.45 -18.31
CA HIS A 67 -14.55 -6.26 -17.17
C HIS A 67 -13.65 -5.41 -16.29
N GLN A 68 -14.04 -5.19 -15.04
CA GLN A 68 -13.14 -4.59 -14.06
C GLN A 68 -11.95 -5.51 -13.80
N GLY A 69 -10.78 -4.90 -13.71
CA GLY A 69 -9.58 -5.61 -13.27
C GLY A 69 -9.63 -5.86 -11.77
N PHE A 70 -8.62 -6.56 -11.27
CA PHE A 70 -8.44 -6.69 -9.83
C PHE A 70 -6.97 -6.67 -9.47
N TYR A 71 -6.72 -6.24 -8.25
CA TYR A 71 -5.42 -6.23 -7.64
C TYR A 71 -5.53 -6.92 -6.29
N SER A 72 -4.65 -7.86 -6.02
CA SER A 72 -4.54 -8.47 -4.70
C SER A 72 -3.10 -8.53 -4.23
N MET A 73 -2.92 -8.38 -2.93
CA MET A 73 -1.63 -8.44 -2.25
C MET A 73 -1.70 -9.47 -1.14
N THR A 74 -0.69 -10.31 -1.03
CA THR A 74 -0.64 -11.40 -0.06
C THR A 74 0.57 -11.24 0.85
N ALA A 75 0.36 -11.34 2.15
CA ALA A 75 1.40 -11.50 3.16
C ALA A 75 1.41 -12.96 3.64
N VAL A 76 2.58 -13.60 3.58
CA VAL A 76 2.88 -14.83 4.33
C VAL A 76 3.68 -14.43 5.56
N ILE A 77 3.12 -14.66 6.75
CA ILE A 77 3.69 -14.31 8.04
C ILE A 77 4.42 -15.54 8.59
N VAL A 78 5.70 -15.39 8.88
CA VAL A 78 6.56 -16.47 9.39
C VAL A 78 7.15 -16.06 10.73
N GLU A 79 7.05 -16.93 11.73
CA GLU A 79 7.67 -16.71 13.03
C GLU A 79 9.20 -16.71 12.90
N ALA A 80 9.87 -15.86 13.66
CA ALA A 80 11.29 -15.56 13.52
C ALA A 80 12.18 -16.81 13.70
N ASP A 81 11.81 -17.69 14.64
CA ASP A 81 12.54 -18.93 14.91
C ASP A 81 12.41 -19.99 13.80
N GLN A 82 11.45 -19.83 12.88
CA GLN A 82 11.24 -20.72 11.73
C GLN A 82 11.86 -20.20 10.43
N LEU A 83 12.26 -18.92 10.37
CA LEU A 83 12.66 -18.26 9.12
C LEU A 83 13.80 -18.99 8.39
N LYS A 84 14.87 -19.33 9.12
CA LYS A 84 16.03 -19.97 8.50
C LYS A 84 15.68 -21.35 7.95
N ASP A 85 15.04 -22.19 8.75
CA ASP A 85 14.73 -23.56 8.37
C ASP A 85 13.73 -23.59 7.19
N PHE A 86 12.76 -22.68 7.18
CA PHE A 86 11.82 -22.56 6.07
C PHE A 86 12.53 -22.09 4.78
N ARG A 87 13.43 -21.11 4.88
CA ARG A 87 14.21 -20.63 3.73
C ARG A 87 15.11 -21.73 3.13
N ASP A 88 15.72 -22.55 3.99
CA ASP A 88 16.56 -23.67 3.58
C ASP A 88 15.71 -24.78 2.93
N ALA A 89 14.53 -25.08 3.47
CA ALA A 89 13.59 -26.03 2.87
C ALA A 89 13.11 -25.59 1.48
N LEU A 90 12.77 -24.31 1.30
CA LEU A 90 12.38 -23.75 0.00
C LEU A 90 13.50 -23.84 -1.03
N THR A 91 14.72 -23.50 -0.61
CA THR A 91 15.93 -23.61 -1.42
C THR A 91 16.12 -25.04 -1.94
N ASN A 92 16.01 -26.02 -1.06
CA ASN A 92 16.18 -27.43 -1.42
C ASN A 92 15.07 -27.93 -2.35
N LEU A 93 13.85 -27.41 -2.18
CA LEU A 93 12.69 -27.81 -2.99
C LEU A 93 12.71 -27.23 -4.41
N GLN A 94 13.02 -25.94 -4.55
CA GLN A 94 12.81 -25.21 -5.81
C GLN A 94 14.09 -24.92 -6.60
N GLY A 95 15.27 -25.18 -6.02
CA GLY A 95 16.55 -24.84 -6.62
C GLY A 95 16.82 -23.34 -6.55
N ASP A 96 17.34 -22.75 -7.63
CA ASP A 96 17.81 -21.36 -7.62
C ASP A 96 16.80 -20.32 -8.08
N PHE A 97 15.69 -20.76 -8.67
CA PHE A 97 14.70 -19.87 -9.24
C PHE A 97 13.29 -20.44 -9.15
N TYR A 98 12.37 -19.57 -8.76
CA TYR A 98 10.94 -19.83 -8.73
C TYR A 98 10.19 -18.57 -9.17
N HIS A 99 9.19 -18.77 -10.02
CA HIS A 99 8.09 -17.85 -10.26
C HIS A 99 6.85 -18.68 -10.58
N ALA A 100 5.74 -18.45 -9.89
CA ALA A 100 4.59 -19.34 -9.92
C ALA A 100 3.99 -19.53 -11.34
N ASN A 101 4.01 -18.48 -12.17
CA ASN A 101 3.54 -18.54 -13.55
C ASN A 101 4.52 -19.19 -14.55
N ARG A 102 5.75 -19.49 -14.12
CA ARG A 102 6.77 -20.22 -14.90
C ARG A 102 7.06 -21.62 -14.37
N ALA A 103 6.64 -21.90 -13.14
CA ALA A 103 6.75 -23.21 -12.53
C ALA A 103 5.71 -24.18 -13.11
N SER A 104 6.03 -25.47 -13.08
CA SER A 104 5.05 -26.51 -13.42
C SER A 104 3.96 -26.56 -12.34
N PRO A 105 2.75 -27.07 -12.66
CA PRO A 105 1.70 -27.30 -11.67
C PRO A 105 2.19 -28.08 -10.44
N ASP A 106 2.96 -29.16 -10.64
CA ASP A 106 3.53 -29.96 -9.55
C ASP A 106 4.48 -29.17 -8.66
N ARG A 107 5.28 -28.25 -9.23
CA ARG A 107 6.18 -27.39 -8.44
C ARG A 107 5.43 -26.37 -7.62
N ASN A 108 4.34 -25.80 -8.15
CA ASN A 108 3.46 -24.90 -7.41
C ASN A 108 2.75 -25.65 -6.28
N GLN A 109 2.22 -26.83 -6.56
CA GLN A 109 1.57 -27.70 -5.58
C GLN A 109 2.53 -28.05 -4.43
N ALA A 110 3.73 -28.54 -4.75
CA ALA A 110 4.73 -28.89 -3.74
C ALA A 110 5.17 -27.69 -2.88
N LEU A 111 5.27 -26.48 -3.46
CA LEU A 111 5.58 -25.27 -2.69
C LEU A 111 4.45 -24.93 -1.72
N LEU A 112 3.20 -24.95 -2.18
CA LEU A 112 2.04 -24.67 -1.33
C LEU A 112 1.85 -25.71 -0.24
N GLU A 113 2.15 -26.99 -0.49
CA GLU A 113 2.18 -28.04 0.53
C GLU A 113 3.25 -27.77 1.59
N LEU A 114 4.45 -27.34 1.19
CA LEU A 114 5.49 -26.94 2.13
C LEU A 114 5.06 -25.72 2.96
N VAL A 115 4.45 -24.71 2.34
CA VAL A 115 3.89 -23.55 3.04
C VAL A 115 2.85 -23.98 4.06
N HIS A 116 1.91 -24.85 3.68
CA HIS A 116 0.88 -25.36 4.58
C HIS A 116 1.48 -26.12 5.79
N GLN A 117 2.55 -26.89 5.58
CA GLN A 117 3.21 -27.66 6.63
C GLN A 117 4.05 -26.82 7.61
N GLN A 118 4.66 -25.73 7.12
CA GLN A 118 5.60 -24.93 7.92
C GLN A 118 4.91 -23.83 8.73
N LEU A 119 3.73 -23.38 8.29
CA LEU A 119 2.99 -22.33 8.97
C LEU A 119 2.17 -22.87 10.16
N PRO A 120 2.08 -22.11 11.27
CA PRO A 120 1.25 -22.51 12.40
C PRO A 120 -0.25 -22.56 12.01
N PRO A 121 -1.05 -23.45 12.63
CA PRO A 121 -2.49 -23.46 12.42
C PRO A 121 -3.16 -22.16 12.88
N GLY A 122 -4.08 -21.62 12.07
CA GLY A 122 -4.71 -20.32 12.32
C GLY A 122 -3.96 -19.20 11.60
N ALA A 123 -4.65 -18.53 10.68
CA ALA A 123 -4.10 -17.95 9.47
C ALA A 123 -2.75 -17.23 9.62
N ALA A 124 -1.70 -17.81 9.06
CA ALA A 124 -0.42 -17.14 8.83
C ALA A 124 -0.37 -16.44 7.46
N ILE A 125 -1.44 -16.51 6.66
CA ILE A 125 -1.50 -15.91 5.33
C ILE A 125 -2.69 -14.95 5.24
N ILE A 126 -2.41 -13.72 4.84
CA ILE A 126 -3.42 -12.67 4.64
C ILE A 126 -3.36 -12.28 3.17
N THR A 127 -4.48 -12.37 2.46
CA THR A 127 -4.66 -11.75 1.15
C THR A 127 -5.67 -10.63 1.25
N VAL A 128 -5.36 -9.48 0.67
CA VAL A 128 -6.31 -8.39 0.51
C VAL A 128 -6.49 -8.08 -0.97
N GLY A 129 -7.70 -7.71 -1.38
CA GLY A 129 -7.99 -7.41 -2.79
C GLY A 129 -8.97 -6.28 -3.00
N THR A 130 -8.85 -5.61 -4.14
CA THR A 130 -9.79 -4.60 -4.63
C THR A 130 -9.92 -4.68 -6.14
N ALA A 131 -11.06 -4.19 -6.67
CA ALA A 131 -11.23 -3.97 -8.09
C ALA A 131 -10.30 -2.85 -8.60
N VAL A 132 -9.94 -2.92 -9.88
CA VAL A 132 -9.20 -1.89 -10.61
C VAL A 132 -10.06 -1.40 -11.77
N ASP A 133 -10.22 -0.09 -11.82
CA ASP A 133 -11.07 0.56 -12.80
C ASP A 133 -10.41 0.62 -14.18
N TYR A 134 -11.25 0.63 -15.21
CA TYR A 134 -10.82 0.83 -16.58
C TYR A 134 -10.68 2.33 -16.90
N SER A 135 -9.59 2.68 -17.57
CA SER A 135 -9.44 3.94 -18.28
C SER A 135 -8.99 3.69 -19.72
N PRO A 136 -9.58 4.36 -20.72
CA PRO A 136 -9.04 4.35 -22.09
C PRO A 136 -7.72 5.12 -22.20
N ASP A 137 -7.42 6.01 -21.24
CA ASP A 137 -6.14 6.71 -21.14
C ASP A 137 -5.13 5.87 -20.33
N ALA A 138 -3.99 5.57 -20.94
CA ALA A 138 -2.99 4.65 -20.39
C ALA A 138 -2.30 5.20 -19.12
N ASP A 139 -2.04 6.50 -19.06
CA ASP A 139 -1.40 7.13 -17.89
C ASP A 139 -2.36 7.09 -16.69
N THR A 140 -3.62 7.43 -16.92
CA THR A 140 -4.70 7.29 -15.91
C THR A 140 -4.88 5.83 -15.48
N GLN A 141 -4.76 4.87 -16.41
CA GLN A 141 -4.85 3.45 -16.06
C GLN A 141 -3.70 3.02 -15.13
N VAL A 142 -2.48 3.51 -15.35
CA VAL A 142 -1.33 3.27 -14.46
C VAL A 142 -1.59 3.87 -13.07
N ASP A 143 -2.21 5.06 -13.00
CA ASP A 143 -2.59 5.68 -11.74
C ASP A 143 -3.63 4.86 -10.98
N PHE A 144 -4.65 4.31 -11.65
CA PHE A 144 -5.64 3.42 -11.02
C PHE A 144 -5.02 2.14 -10.47
N ILE A 145 -4.07 1.53 -11.19
CA ILE A 145 -3.32 0.36 -10.71
C ILE A 145 -2.54 0.72 -9.43
N ARG A 146 -1.87 1.88 -9.43
CA ARG A 146 -1.12 2.36 -8.26
C ARG A 146 -2.02 2.61 -7.05
N GLN A 147 -3.16 3.27 -7.27
CA GLN A 147 -4.14 3.53 -6.21
C GLN A 147 -4.69 2.23 -5.60
N ALA A 148 -4.96 1.22 -6.43
CA ALA A 148 -5.35 -0.11 -5.96
C ALA A 148 -4.24 -0.79 -5.16
N ARG A 149 -2.98 -0.73 -5.64
CA ARG A 149 -1.81 -1.24 -4.91
C ARG A 149 -1.67 -0.58 -3.54
N HIS A 150 -1.78 0.75 -3.46
CA HIS A 150 -1.64 1.49 -2.19
C HIS A 150 -2.80 1.21 -1.23
N SER A 151 -4.02 1.04 -1.74
CA SER A 151 -5.19 0.65 -0.93
C SER A 151 -5.01 -0.75 -0.32
N ASN A 152 -4.56 -1.71 -1.14
CA ASN A 152 -4.20 -3.06 -0.69
C ASN A 152 -3.06 -3.01 0.33
N MET A 153 -2.01 -2.23 0.07
CA MET A 153 -0.86 -2.13 0.98
C MET A 153 -1.26 -1.59 2.36
N LEU A 154 -2.10 -0.55 2.43
CA LEU A 154 -2.65 -0.08 3.70
C LEU A 154 -3.43 -1.18 4.41
N SER A 155 -4.39 -1.79 3.71
CA SER A 155 -5.25 -2.82 4.29
C SER A 155 -4.45 -4.01 4.78
N LEU A 156 -3.46 -4.48 4.02
CA LEU A 156 -2.63 -5.63 4.38
C LEU A 156 -1.84 -5.37 5.66
N ILE A 157 -1.24 -4.17 5.78
CA ILE A 157 -0.48 -3.79 6.98
C ILE A 157 -1.42 -3.70 8.19
N GLN A 158 -2.62 -3.10 8.03
CA GLN A 158 -3.61 -3.02 9.11
C GLN A 158 -4.08 -4.41 9.55
N GLN A 159 -4.40 -5.30 8.61
CA GLN A 159 -4.72 -6.69 8.93
C GLN A 159 -3.55 -7.42 9.61
N GLY A 160 -2.31 -7.05 9.33
CA GLY A 160 -1.13 -7.57 10.02
C GLY A 160 -0.96 -7.02 11.46
N GLN A 161 -1.31 -5.75 11.70
CA GLN A 161 -1.15 -5.07 12.99
C GLN A 161 -2.34 -5.30 13.95
N ASP A 162 -3.55 -5.48 13.44
CA ASP A 162 -4.77 -5.60 14.26
C ASP A 162 -4.97 -7.00 14.90
N ARG A 163 -3.98 -7.88 14.77
CA ARG A 163 -4.02 -9.27 15.26
C ARG A 163 -3.53 -9.40 16.69
N ASP A 164 -3.93 -10.48 17.35
CA ASP A 164 -3.37 -10.87 18.66
C ASP A 164 -1.84 -11.03 18.61
N ASN A 165 -1.33 -11.44 17.45
CA ASN A 165 0.08 -11.61 17.15
C ASN A 165 0.53 -10.64 16.05
N PRO A 166 0.66 -9.33 16.33
CA PRO A 166 0.90 -8.32 15.31
C PRO A 166 2.25 -8.48 14.61
N VAL A 167 2.35 -8.01 13.37
CA VAL A 167 3.60 -7.97 12.60
C VAL A 167 4.02 -6.54 12.29
N TYR A 168 5.32 -6.27 12.48
CA TYR A 168 5.92 -4.95 12.28
C TYR A 168 7.14 -4.95 11.34
N ALA A 169 7.63 -6.12 10.94
CA ALA A 169 8.73 -6.27 10.00
C ALA A 169 8.22 -6.86 8.68
N PHE A 170 8.30 -6.09 7.60
CA PHE A 170 7.77 -6.44 6.29
C PHE A 170 8.85 -6.52 5.21
N VAL A 171 8.82 -7.59 4.43
CA VAL A 171 9.69 -7.81 3.27
C VAL A 171 8.81 -7.83 2.04
N PHE A 172 8.88 -6.76 1.24
CA PHE A 172 8.11 -6.63 0.01
C PHE A 172 8.94 -7.07 -1.20
N GLU A 173 8.30 -7.74 -2.16
CA GLU A 173 8.89 -7.88 -3.49
C GLU A 173 9.09 -6.49 -4.11
N ARG A 174 10.28 -6.26 -4.67
CA ARG A 174 10.57 -5.01 -5.39
C ARG A 174 9.96 -5.05 -6.78
N MET A 175 9.40 -3.92 -7.19
CA MET A 175 9.07 -3.66 -8.58
C MET A 175 10.34 -3.56 -9.43
N ARG A 176 10.22 -3.92 -10.71
CA ARG A 176 11.28 -3.64 -11.70
C ARG A 176 11.50 -2.14 -11.91
N ASN A 177 10.46 -1.34 -11.72
CA ASN A 177 10.52 0.11 -11.82
C ASN A 177 10.86 0.72 -10.46
N ASP A 178 12.08 1.24 -10.32
CA ASP A 178 12.54 1.85 -9.07
C ASP A 178 11.78 3.12 -8.67
N LYS A 179 11.13 3.81 -9.62
CA LYS A 179 10.24 4.95 -9.29
C LYS A 179 8.97 4.48 -8.60
N GLU A 180 8.43 3.32 -8.98
CA GLU A 180 7.26 2.73 -8.29
C GLU A 180 7.65 2.27 -6.89
N ASN A 181 8.83 1.65 -6.74
CA ASN A 181 9.37 1.32 -5.41
C ASN A 181 9.44 2.55 -4.49
N GLN A 182 9.92 3.69 -5.00
CA GLN A 182 9.96 4.94 -4.23
C GLN A 182 8.57 5.46 -3.87
N LEU A 183 7.60 5.39 -4.79
CA LEU A 183 6.22 5.80 -4.50
C LEU A 183 5.55 4.92 -3.44
N ASP A 184 5.87 3.63 -3.39
CA ASP A 184 5.36 2.74 -2.35
C ASP A 184 5.93 3.11 -0.97
N LEU A 185 7.21 3.52 -0.91
CA LEU A 185 7.81 4.03 0.33
C LEU A 185 7.17 5.35 0.78
N GLU A 186 6.83 6.23 -0.16
CA GLU A 186 6.09 7.47 0.13
C GLU A 186 4.66 7.19 0.59
N ALA A 187 3.98 6.20 0.00
CA ALA A 187 2.65 5.77 0.43
C ALA A 187 2.68 5.25 1.88
N ILE A 188 3.61 4.34 2.23
CA ILE A 188 3.75 3.85 3.61
C ILE A 188 4.06 5.00 4.57
N SER A 189 4.95 5.93 4.19
CA SER A 189 5.25 7.13 4.97
C SER A 189 4.00 7.99 5.19
N ASN A 190 3.16 8.11 4.16
CA ASN A 190 1.90 8.82 4.22
C ASN A 190 0.91 8.16 5.18
N PHE A 191 0.82 6.81 5.20
CA PHE A 191 -0.05 6.06 6.11
C PHE A 191 0.36 6.29 7.57
N ILE A 192 1.66 6.20 7.88
CA ILE A 192 2.22 6.45 9.22
C ILE A 192 1.94 7.89 9.66
N GLN A 193 2.21 8.87 8.80
CA GLN A 193 2.00 10.29 9.12
C GLN A 193 0.52 10.65 9.28
N ALA A 194 -0.39 9.90 8.64
CA ALA A 194 -1.83 10.02 8.83
C ALA A 194 -2.34 9.27 10.07
N GLY A 195 -1.48 8.51 10.77
CA GLY A 195 -1.84 7.72 11.94
C GLY A 195 -2.73 6.50 11.60
N LEU A 196 -2.67 6.01 10.36
CA LEU A 196 -3.47 4.86 9.92
C LEU A 196 -2.82 3.51 10.27
N ILE A 197 -1.50 3.50 10.40
CA ILE A 197 -0.70 2.35 10.83
C ILE A 197 0.37 2.81 11.82
N GLU A 198 0.78 1.91 12.70
CA GLU A 198 1.98 2.10 13.49
C GLU A 198 3.23 2.01 12.60
N PRO A 199 4.37 2.64 12.99
CA PRO A 199 5.62 2.51 12.25
C PRO A 199 6.02 1.04 12.05
N ILE A 200 6.43 0.71 10.83
CA ILE A 200 6.93 -0.62 10.46
C ILE A 200 8.38 -0.56 9.98
N ASP A 201 9.13 -1.60 10.30
CA ASP A 201 10.39 -1.92 9.63
C ASP A 201 10.10 -2.59 8.30
N ARG A 202 10.80 -2.16 7.24
CA ARG A 202 10.55 -2.67 5.90
C ARG A 202 11.78 -2.72 5.00
N ILE A 203 11.75 -3.63 4.04
CA ILE A 203 12.69 -3.68 2.92
C ILE A 203 11.97 -4.13 1.63
N GLN A 204 12.44 -3.65 0.47
CA GLN A 204 11.99 -4.09 -0.86
C GLN A 204 13.13 -4.87 -1.53
N VAL A 205 12.90 -6.14 -1.88
CA VAL A 205 13.94 -7.05 -2.40
C VAL A 205 13.43 -7.95 -3.52
N SER A 206 14.35 -8.52 -4.31
CA SER A 206 14.04 -9.49 -5.35
C SER A 206 13.79 -10.87 -4.73
N PRO A 207 12.85 -11.68 -5.24
CA PRO A 207 12.66 -13.06 -4.82
C PRO A 207 13.89 -13.94 -5.09
N SER A 208 14.80 -13.51 -5.97
CA SER A 208 16.08 -14.18 -6.16
C SER A 208 17.04 -13.99 -4.98
N ALA A 209 16.88 -12.92 -4.19
CA ALA A 209 17.77 -12.58 -3.07
C ALA A 209 17.14 -12.88 -1.70
N GLU A 210 15.82 -12.89 -1.61
CA GLU A 210 15.07 -13.39 -0.47
C GLU A 210 14.06 -14.44 -0.94
N ARG A 211 14.40 -15.71 -0.73
CA ARG A 211 13.65 -16.86 -1.27
C ARG A 211 12.32 -17.08 -0.57
N LEU A 212 12.12 -16.52 0.63
CA LEU A 212 10.81 -16.56 1.30
C LEU A 212 9.73 -15.78 0.53
N LEU A 213 10.10 -14.86 -0.38
CA LEU A 213 9.15 -14.22 -1.30
C LEU A 213 8.53 -15.17 -2.33
N TRP A 214 9.07 -16.38 -2.51
CA TRP A 214 8.40 -17.40 -3.33
C TRP A 214 7.07 -17.86 -2.73
N THR A 215 6.91 -17.71 -1.41
CA THR A 215 5.70 -18.14 -0.70
C THR A 215 4.50 -17.26 -1.03
N PRO A 216 4.54 -15.91 -0.89
CA PRO A 216 3.42 -15.09 -1.32
C PRO A 216 3.20 -15.14 -2.85
N ASP A 217 4.23 -15.31 -3.71
CA ASP A 217 4.05 -15.50 -5.17
C ASP A 217 3.18 -16.73 -5.48
N ALA A 218 3.47 -17.87 -4.84
CA ALA A 218 2.69 -19.09 -5.00
C ALA A 218 1.22 -18.92 -4.55
N VAL A 219 1.01 -18.25 -3.41
CA VAL A 219 -0.34 -18.00 -2.89
C VAL A 219 -1.09 -17.02 -3.79
N CYS A 220 -0.45 -15.92 -4.21
CA CYS A 220 -1.00 -14.97 -5.17
C CYS A 220 -1.43 -15.67 -6.45
N TYR A 221 -0.62 -16.60 -6.97
CA TYR A 221 -0.99 -17.40 -8.13
C TYR A 221 -2.19 -18.32 -7.88
N ALA A 222 -2.29 -18.96 -6.71
CA ALA A 222 -3.44 -19.77 -6.33
C ALA A 222 -4.73 -18.93 -6.24
N VAL A 223 -4.67 -17.76 -5.59
CA VAL A 223 -5.80 -16.81 -5.52
C VAL A 223 -6.18 -16.31 -6.92
N GLN A 224 -5.18 -15.99 -7.75
CA GLN A 224 -5.39 -15.57 -9.13
C GLN A 224 -6.12 -16.66 -9.93
N LYS A 225 -5.80 -17.94 -9.75
CA LYS A 225 -6.48 -19.07 -10.41
C LYS A 225 -7.94 -19.21 -10.00
N VAL A 226 -8.24 -18.98 -8.73
CA VAL A 226 -9.63 -18.93 -8.24
C VAL A 226 -10.39 -17.79 -8.91
N LEU A 227 -9.86 -16.57 -8.84
CA LEU A 227 -10.54 -15.39 -9.39
C LEU A 227 -10.65 -15.44 -10.93
N ASN A 228 -9.63 -15.93 -11.63
CA ASN A 228 -9.62 -15.95 -13.10
C ASN A 228 -10.40 -17.11 -13.70
N SER A 229 -10.39 -18.29 -13.08
CA SER A 229 -10.92 -19.49 -13.73
C SER A 229 -11.77 -20.36 -12.82
N SER A 230 -11.99 -19.95 -11.55
CA SER A 230 -12.60 -20.82 -10.53
C SER A 230 -11.87 -22.17 -10.45
N ASP A 231 -10.55 -22.12 -10.63
CA ASP A 231 -9.66 -23.26 -10.43
C ASP A 231 -9.19 -23.23 -8.98
N TYR A 232 -9.75 -24.12 -8.18
CA TYR A 232 -9.48 -24.21 -6.74
C TYR A 232 -8.34 -25.17 -6.41
N THR A 233 -7.73 -25.84 -7.40
CA THR A 233 -6.79 -26.95 -7.18
C THR A 233 -5.65 -26.56 -6.22
N LEU A 234 -5.01 -25.43 -6.48
CA LEU A 234 -3.93 -24.91 -5.63
C LEU A 234 -4.45 -24.26 -4.34
N PHE A 235 -5.62 -23.62 -4.41
CA PHE A 235 -6.25 -22.93 -3.28
C PHE A 235 -6.64 -23.91 -2.15
N GLU A 236 -7.15 -25.10 -2.50
CA GLU A 236 -7.54 -26.13 -1.53
C GLU A 236 -6.38 -26.54 -0.60
N THR A 237 -5.13 -26.44 -1.07
CA THR A 237 -3.92 -26.75 -0.29
C THR A 237 -3.67 -25.75 0.84
N ILE A 238 -4.06 -24.48 0.66
CA ILE A 238 -3.69 -23.39 1.58
C ILE A 238 -4.87 -22.71 2.27
N LYS A 239 -6.11 -23.05 1.89
CA LYS A 239 -7.32 -22.38 2.37
C LYS A 239 -7.46 -22.33 3.90
N ASP A 240 -6.96 -23.35 4.61
CA ASP A 240 -7.07 -23.43 6.07
C ASP A 240 -6.12 -22.46 6.79
N ASN A 241 -5.12 -21.94 6.09
CA ASN A 241 -4.16 -20.95 6.59
C ASN A 241 -4.34 -19.55 5.96
N LEU A 242 -5.33 -19.40 5.07
CA LEU A 242 -5.53 -18.20 4.27
C LEU A 242 -6.79 -17.45 4.70
N GLU A 243 -6.61 -16.20 5.10
CA GLU A 243 -7.69 -15.23 5.23
C GLU A 243 -7.67 -14.26 4.05
N VAL A 244 -8.85 -13.99 3.49
CA VAL A 244 -9.00 -13.07 2.36
C VAL A 244 -9.92 -11.93 2.75
N TYR A 245 -9.51 -10.70 2.46
CA TYR A 245 -10.25 -9.50 2.81
C TYR A 245 -10.44 -8.56 1.62
N ASP A 246 -11.58 -7.87 1.60
CA ASP A 246 -11.78 -6.72 0.73
C ASP A 246 -11.00 -5.53 1.28
N ALA A 247 -10.08 -5.00 0.50
CA ALA A 247 -9.15 -3.97 0.97
C ALA A 247 -9.85 -2.66 1.35
N LEU A 248 -11.02 -2.36 0.79
CA LEU A 248 -11.72 -1.11 1.08
C LEU A 248 -12.52 -1.19 2.38
N SER A 249 -13.25 -2.28 2.61
CA SER A 249 -14.17 -2.46 3.73
C SER A 249 -13.63 -3.32 4.87
N HIS A 250 -12.46 -3.96 4.67
CA HIS A 250 -11.82 -4.91 5.59
C HIS A 250 -12.73 -6.10 5.94
N ARG A 251 -13.70 -6.41 5.08
CA ARG A 251 -14.61 -7.54 5.30
C ARG A 251 -14.00 -8.79 4.70
N TYR A 252 -14.18 -9.90 5.41
CA TYR A 252 -13.77 -11.21 4.93
C TYR A 252 -14.45 -11.55 3.59
N LEU A 253 -13.70 -12.17 2.70
CA LEU A 253 -14.13 -12.63 1.40
C LEU A 253 -14.01 -14.15 1.34
N ASP A 254 -15.13 -14.84 1.18
CA ASP A 254 -15.14 -16.27 0.98
C ASP A 254 -14.80 -16.60 -0.48
N LEU A 255 -13.63 -17.18 -0.68
CA LEU A 255 -13.16 -17.68 -1.97
C LEU A 255 -13.52 -19.16 -2.20
N ALA A 256 -14.07 -19.88 -1.23
CA ALA A 256 -14.38 -21.29 -1.38
C ALA A 256 -15.42 -21.55 -2.51
N PRO A 257 -15.44 -22.77 -3.09
CA PRO A 257 -16.48 -23.12 -4.04
C PRO A 257 -17.86 -23.09 -3.34
N GLY A 258 -18.81 -22.37 -3.94
CA GLY A 258 -20.17 -22.25 -3.42
C GLY A 258 -21.12 -21.73 -4.48
N GLN A 259 -22.43 -21.89 -4.27
CA GLN A 259 -23.39 -21.22 -5.13
C GLN A 259 -23.18 -19.70 -5.04
N ASN A 260 -23.34 -18.99 -6.16
CA ASN A 260 -23.57 -17.55 -6.11
C ASN A 260 -24.74 -17.38 -5.14
N GLN A 261 -24.48 -16.85 -3.93
CA GLN A 261 -25.56 -16.58 -3.01
C GLN A 261 -26.51 -15.65 -3.75
N GLN A 262 -27.61 -16.20 -4.25
CA GLN A 262 -28.67 -15.42 -4.84
C GLN A 262 -29.10 -14.44 -3.76
N THR A 263 -28.98 -13.15 -4.07
CA THR A 263 -29.65 -12.05 -3.36
C THR A 263 -29.25 -11.83 -1.89
N GLN A 264 -28.08 -11.23 -1.66
CA GLN A 264 -28.05 -10.11 -0.70
C GLN A 264 -28.06 -8.82 -1.52
N MET A 265 -28.99 -7.90 -1.20
CA MET A 265 -29.10 -6.63 -1.93
C MET A 265 -27.79 -5.86 -1.77
N SER A 266 -27.25 -5.41 -2.90
CA SER A 266 -26.12 -4.46 -2.90
C SER A 266 -26.43 -3.29 -1.97
N ALA A 267 -25.50 -2.95 -1.09
CA ALA A 267 -25.65 -1.82 -0.18
C ALA A 267 -25.23 -0.48 -0.83
N LEU A 268 -24.81 -0.52 -2.10
CA LEU A 268 -24.36 0.63 -2.85
C LEU A 268 -25.46 1.69 -3.00
N ASN A 269 -25.14 2.94 -2.67
CA ASN A 269 -26.06 4.07 -2.76
C ASN A 269 -25.65 5.04 -3.87
N PHE A 270 -26.33 4.93 -5.01
CA PHE A 270 -26.02 5.73 -6.20
C PHE A 270 -26.49 7.19 -6.15
N VAL A 271 -27.35 7.56 -5.19
CA VAL A 271 -27.91 8.92 -5.15
C VAL A 271 -26.80 9.94 -4.99
N ALA A 272 -25.93 9.76 -4.00
CA ALA A 272 -24.81 10.66 -3.76
C ALA A 272 -23.72 10.58 -4.84
N ALA A 273 -23.65 9.47 -5.58
CA ALA A 273 -22.71 9.25 -6.68
C ALA A 273 -23.17 9.82 -8.04
N THR A 274 -24.44 10.17 -8.20
CA THR A 274 -25.00 10.61 -9.50
C THR A 274 -25.67 11.98 -9.47
N VAL A 275 -26.24 12.41 -8.34
CA VAL A 275 -26.90 13.73 -8.21
C VAL A 275 -25.88 14.88 -8.35
N PRO A 276 -26.19 15.99 -9.05
CA PRO A 276 -25.29 17.15 -9.14
C PRO A 276 -24.80 17.64 -7.76
N ILE A 277 -23.50 17.94 -7.65
CA ILE A 277 -22.83 18.29 -6.39
C ILE A 277 -23.51 19.47 -5.69
N GLU A 278 -23.98 20.47 -6.43
CA GLU A 278 -24.61 21.68 -5.90
C GLU A 278 -25.97 21.40 -5.24
N LYS A 279 -26.59 20.26 -5.58
CA LYS A 279 -27.89 19.83 -5.02
C LYS A 279 -27.74 18.97 -3.77
N LEU A 280 -26.53 18.53 -3.44
CA LEU A 280 -26.28 17.73 -2.24
C LEU A 280 -26.31 18.60 -0.98
N SER A 281 -26.80 18.02 0.11
CA SER A 281 -26.69 18.64 1.44
C SER A 281 -25.22 18.65 1.91
N ASP A 282 -24.87 19.53 2.84
CA ASP A 282 -23.52 19.58 3.40
C ASP A 282 -23.07 18.24 3.99
N ASN A 283 -23.98 17.50 4.66
CA ASN A 283 -23.68 16.17 5.15
C ASN A 283 -23.38 15.20 4.00
N ALA A 284 -24.20 15.19 2.94
CA ALA A 284 -23.94 14.35 1.77
C ALA A 284 -22.62 14.71 1.08
N LEU A 285 -22.28 16.00 1.00
CA LEU A 285 -21.00 16.47 0.48
C LEU A 285 -19.81 15.98 1.33
N MET A 286 -19.93 15.98 2.66
CA MET A 286 -18.88 15.44 3.53
C MET A 286 -18.67 13.94 3.30
N GLN A 287 -19.74 13.17 3.05
CA GLN A 287 -19.63 11.73 2.72
C GLN A 287 -19.01 11.51 1.33
N VAL A 288 -19.33 12.35 0.34
CA VAL A 288 -18.68 12.30 -0.98
C VAL A 288 -17.21 12.66 -0.84
N ALA A 289 -16.87 13.77 -0.16
CA ALA A 289 -15.50 14.20 0.07
C ALA A 289 -14.65 13.14 0.80
N SER A 290 -15.26 12.37 1.70
CA SER A 290 -14.58 11.24 2.37
C SER A 290 -14.28 10.06 1.45
N GLY A 291 -14.83 10.02 0.23
CA GLY A 291 -14.71 8.89 -0.69
C GLY A 291 -15.62 7.72 -0.33
N ARG A 292 -16.70 7.94 0.44
CA ARG A 292 -17.60 6.86 0.88
C ARG A 292 -18.27 6.15 -0.29
N PHE A 293 -18.48 6.86 -1.39
CA PHE A 293 -19.20 6.37 -2.56
C PHE A 293 -18.26 5.99 -3.73
N VAL A 294 -16.97 5.74 -3.46
CA VAL A 294 -15.99 5.50 -4.52
C VAL A 294 -16.39 4.33 -5.43
N ARG A 295 -17.01 3.28 -4.89
CA ARG A 295 -17.50 2.14 -5.69
C ARG A 295 -18.66 2.54 -6.58
N GLU A 296 -19.58 3.33 -6.06
CA GLU A 296 -20.74 3.83 -6.79
C GLU A 296 -20.33 4.84 -7.87
N GLU A 297 -19.33 5.68 -7.60
CA GLU A 297 -18.75 6.62 -8.55
C GLU A 297 -18.14 5.90 -9.74
N VAL A 298 -17.41 4.82 -9.49
CA VAL A 298 -16.83 3.94 -10.51
C VAL A 298 -17.91 3.30 -11.37
N VAL A 299 -18.90 2.69 -10.73
CA VAL A 299 -20.01 2.04 -11.45
C VAL A 299 -20.75 3.08 -12.30
N ALA A 300 -20.99 4.28 -11.76
CA ALA A 300 -21.67 5.35 -12.48
C ALA A 300 -20.83 5.96 -13.61
N SER A 301 -19.52 6.09 -13.44
CA SER A 301 -18.63 6.65 -14.48
C SER A 301 -18.50 5.69 -15.66
N LEU A 302 -18.37 4.39 -15.39
CA LEU A 302 -18.31 3.35 -16.41
C LEU A 302 -19.60 3.23 -17.23
N SER A 303 -20.74 3.63 -16.67
CA SER A 303 -21.99 3.73 -17.43
C SER A 303 -21.99 4.84 -18.48
N ASN A 304 -21.15 5.86 -18.33
CA ASN A 304 -21.16 7.06 -19.18
C ASN A 304 -19.98 7.11 -20.17
N SER A 305 -19.04 6.17 -20.12
CA SER A 305 -17.74 6.25 -20.83
C SER A 305 -17.65 5.47 -22.16
N LEU A 306 -18.75 5.01 -22.76
CA LEU A 306 -18.76 4.29 -24.05
C LEU A 306 -19.21 5.19 -25.22
N PRO A 307 -18.73 4.96 -26.47
CA PRO A 307 -18.89 5.90 -27.59
C PRO A 307 -20.35 6.14 -28.02
N GLU A 308 -20.63 7.36 -28.50
CA GLU A 308 -21.93 7.77 -29.05
C GLU A 308 -22.30 7.01 -30.34
N GLY A 309 -23.50 6.43 -30.35
CA GLY A 309 -24.21 5.85 -31.50
C GLY A 309 -25.70 5.67 -31.14
N PRO A 310 -26.63 5.39 -32.08
CA PRO A 310 -28.03 5.17 -31.73
C PRO A 310 -28.19 3.82 -31.03
N LEU A 311 -28.50 3.86 -29.73
CA LEU A 311 -28.42 2.69 -28.83
C LEU A 311 -29.78 1.99 -28.65
N PRO A 312 -29.86 0.65 -28.83
CA PRO A 312 -30.89 -0.19 -28.22
C PRO A 312 -30.67 -0.32 -26.70
N GLU A 313 -31.73 -0.58 -25.93
CA GLU A 313 -31.69 -0.69 -24.47
C GLU A 313 -30.57 -1.63 -23.95
N GLY A 314 -29.61 -1.12 -23.16
CA GLY A 314 -28.71 -1.98 -22.37
C GLY A 314 -27.22 -1.64 -22.25
N GLN A 315 -26.67 -0.55 -22.81
CA GLN A 315 -25.20 -0.29 -22.77
C GLN A 315 -24.77 0.79 -21.77
N GLY A 316 -23.56 0.60 -21.21
CA GLY A 316 -23.00 1.34 -20.05
C GLY A 316 -22.99 0.50 -18.76
N ARG A 317 -22.64 -0.79 -18.82
CA ARG A 317 -22.67 -1.67 -17.64
C ARG A 317 -21.28 -2.24 -17.37
N ILE A 318 -20.87 -2.24 -16.10
CA ILE A 318 -19.87 -3.20 -15.62
C ILE A 318 -20.47 -4.57 -15.90
N LEU A 319 -19.81 -5.35 -16.74
CA LEU A 319 -20.25 -6.70 -17.00
C LEU A 319 -19.89 -7.53 -15.78
N GLN A 320 -20.88 -8.25 -15.24
CA GLN A 320 -20.52 -9.44 -14.49
C GLN A 320 -19.88 -10.40 -15.49
N PRO A 321 -18.69 -10.92 -15.17
CA PRO A 321 -18.00 -11.76 -16.12
C PRO A 321 -18.80 -12.97 -16.54
N LYS A 322 -18.83 -13.25 -17.85
CA LYS A 322 -19.29 -14.54 -18.35
C LYS A 322 -18.14 -15.54 -18.18
N ALA A 323 -18.46 -16.79 -17.84
CA ALA A 323 -17.47 -17.88 -17.75
C ALA A 323 -16.59 -18.04 -19.01
N GLN A 324 -17.05 -17.53 -20.17
CA GLN A 324 -16.35 -17.60 -21.45
C GLN A 324 -15.25 -16.53 -21.64
N GLU A 325 -15.17 -15.50 -20.79
CA GLU A 325 -14.23 -14.37 -20.92
C GLU A 325 -12.98 -14.53 -20.06
N GLY A 326 -12.75 -15.75 -19.55
CA GLY A 326 -11.58 -16.08 -18.74
C GLY A 326 -11.58 -15.40 -17.37
N VAL A 327 -12.75 -15.03 -16.84
CA VAL A 327 -12.97 -14.70 -15.43
C VAL A 327 -13.89 -15.78 -14.85
N GLY A 328 -13.57 -16.31 -13.66
CA GLY A 328 -14.36 -17.35 -13.03
C GLY A 328 -15.54 -16.77 -12.24
N ASP A 329 -16.58 -17.57 -12.00
CA ASP A 329 -17.73 -17.19 -11.17
C ASP A 329 -17.31 -16.68 -9.78
N ALA A 330 -16.19 -17.20 -9.25
CA ALA A 330 -15.61 -16.77 -7.98
C ALA A 330 -15.32 -15.26 -7.93
N TYR A 331 -14.87 -14.64 -9.02
CA TYR A 331 -14.60 -13.20 -9.04
C TYR A 331 -15.87 -12.38 -8.86
N SER A 332 -16.93 -12.72 -9.60
CA SER A 332 -18.24 -12.07 -9.47
C SER A 332 -18.79 -12.21 -8.05
N ARG A 333 -18.65 -13.39 -7.44
CA ARG A 333 -19.01 -13.61 -6.02
C ARG A 333 -18.21 -12.72 -5.10
N THR A 334 -16.90 -12.64 -5.30
CA THR A 334 -15.98 -11.87 -4.45
C THR A 334 -16.30 -10.38 -4.52
N GLN A 335 -16.55 -9.85 -5.73
CA GLN A 335 -17.03 -8.47 -5.88
C GLN A 335 -18.38 -8.25 -5.18
N ALA A 336 -19.33 -9.17 -5.36
CA ALA A 336 -20.64 -9.05 -4.73
C ALA A 336 -20.53 -9.02 -3.20
N GLN A 337 -19.69 -9.86 -2.61
CA GLN A 337 -19.38 -9.84 -1.16
C GLN A 337 -18.82 -8.49 -0.72
N GLY A 338 -17.84 -7.93 -1.45
CA GLY A 338 -17.33 -6.59 -1.18
C GLY A 338 -18.42 -5.52 -1.21
N HIS A 339 -19.37 -5.60 -2.14
CA HIS A 339 -20.47 -4.64 -2.33
C HIS A 339 -21.64 -4.80 -1.36
N GLN A 340 -21.66 -5.83 -0.51
CA GLN A 340 -22.69 -6.00 0.52
C GLN A 340 -22.57 -4.98 1.65
N HIS A 341 -21.43 -4.29 1.77
CA HIS A 341 -21.16 -3.37 2.86
C HIS A 341 -20.78 -1.99 2.34
N GLN A 342 -21.50 -0.97 2.80
CA GLN A 342 -21.07 0.41 2.64
C GLN A 342 -19.78 0.65 3.42
N LEU A 343 -18.90 1.47 2.86
CA LEU A 343 -17.73 1.94 3.58
C LEU A 343 -18.17 2.78 4.78
N SER A 344 -17.62 2.45 5.95
CA SER A 344 -17.78 3.33 7.11
C SER A 344 -17.07 4.67 6.84
N PRO A 345 -17.49 5.78 7.46
CA PRO A 345 -16.82 7.07 7.28
C PRO A 345 -15.32 7.03 7.56
N ALA A 346 -14.90 6.29 8.60
CA ALA A 346 -13.49 6.14 8.96
C ALA A 346 -12.71 5.37 7.88
N GLN A 347 -13.24 4.25 7.39
CA GLN A 347 -12.62 3.48 6.31
C GLN A 347 -12.58 4.26 4.99
N ALA A 348 -13.63 5.00 4.66
CA ALA A 348 -13.65 5.85 3.48
C ALA A 348 -12.52 6.89 3.50
N VAL A 349 -12.32 7.55 4.64
CA VAL A 349 -11.20 8.47 4.86
C VAL A 349 -9.86 7.75 4.75
N ALA A 350 -9.69 6.63 5.45
CA ALA A 350 -8.45 5.84 5.42
C ALA A 350 -8.08 5.42 4.01
N GLN A 351 -9.03 4.89 3.24
CA GLN A 351 -8.81 4.45 1.86
C GLN A 351 -8.60 5.62 0.89
N SER A 352 -9.22 6.78 1.14
CA SER A 352 -8.92 8.00 0.36
C SER A 352 -7.49 8.51 0.63
N ILE A 353 -7.02 8.41 1.87
CA ILE A 353 -5.62 8.69 2.21
C ILE A 353 -4.71 7.63 1.56
N ALA A 354 -5.10 6.36 1.58
CA ALA A 354 -4.35 5.25 1.01
C ALA A 354 -4.07 5.44 -0.48
N ARG A 355 -5.11 5.73 -1.26
CA ARG A 355 -4.99 6.02 -2.70
C ARG A 355 -4.02 7.17 -2.99
N GLY A 356 -3.84 8.11 -2.04
CA GLY A 356 -3.02 9.29 -2.24
C GLY A 356 -3.53 10.21 -3.37
N ASP A 357 -4.79 10.04 -3.76
CA ASP A 357 -5.47 10.78 -4.81
C ASP A 357 -6.95 10.95 -4.44
N MET A 358 -7.63 11.89 -5.10
CA MET A 358 -9.06 12.14 -4.96
C MET A 358 -9.76 11.88 -6.28
N THR A 359 -10.93 11.22 -6.22
CA THR A 359 -11.79 11.14 -7.40
C THR A 359 -12.23 12.54 -7.84
N PRO A 360 -12.60 12.74 -9.13
CA PRO A 360 -13.16 14.02 -9.58
C PRO A 360 -14.32 14.50 -8.72
N ARG A 361 -15.14 13.56 -8.23
CA ARG A 361 -16.30 13.85 -7.39
C ARG A 361 -15.90 14.29 -5.97
N GLN A 362 -14.86 13.67 -5.40
CA GLN A 362 -14.26 14.13 -4.14
C GLN A 362 -13.74 15.57 -4.27
N LYS A 363 -13.04 15.89 -5.37
CA LYS A 363 -12.53 17.25 -5.64
C LYS A 363 -13.67 18.28 -5.71
N GLN A 364 -14.71 17.98 -6.49
CA GLN A 364 -15.92 18.83 -6.58
C GLN A 364 -16.62 19.01 -5.23
N ALA A 365 -16.71 17.95 -4.42
CA ALA A 365 -17.32 18.05 -3.09
C ALA A 365 -16.53 18.98 -2.17
N PHE A 366 -15.19 18.92 -2.19
CA PHE A 366 -14.34 19.84 -1.43
C PHE A 366 -14.46 21.29 -1.91
N GLU A 367 -14.54 21.52 -3.22
CA GLU A 367 -14.75 22.84 -3.80
C GLU A 367 -16.09 23.44 -3.37
N GLU A 368 -17.15 22.65 -3.42
CA GLU A 368 -18.50 23.07 -3.05
C GLU A 368 -18.63 23.35 -1.55
N LEU A 369 -18.05 22.50 -0.69
CA LEU A 369 -17.99 22.74 0.75
C LEU A 369 -17.26 24.05 1.07
N ASN A 370 -16.15 24.31 0.38
CA ASN A 370 -15.41 25.55 0.53
C ASN A 370 -16.21 26.77 0.04
N ARG A 371 -16.92 26.65 -1.09
CA ARG A 371 -17.79 27.71 -1.63
C ARG A 371 -18.93 28.06 -0.66
N ARG A 372 -19.45 27.08 0.07
CA ARG A 372 -20.50 27.27 1.10
C ARG A 372 -19.97 27.80 2.44
N GLY A 373 -18.65 27.83 2.63
CA GLY A 373 -18.05 28.16 3.92
C GLY A 373 -18.30 27.11 5.00
N THR A 374 -18.58 25.87 4.61
CA THR A 374 -18.86 24.77 5.54
C THR A 374 -17.57 24.32 6.21
N PRO A 375 -17.49 24.27 7.56
CA PRO A 375 -16.29 23.82 8.27
C PRO A 375 -15.92 22.37 7.92
N ILE A 376 -14.68 22.16 7.45
CA ILE A 376 -14.17 20.84 7.10
C ILE A 376 -13.63 20.15 8.37
N PRO A 377 -14.11 18.94 8.72
CA PRO A 377 -13.64 18.22 9.90
C PRO A 377 -12.19 17.73 9.75
N PRO A 378 -11.46 17.49 10.86
CA PRO A 378 -10.05 17.08 10.82
C PRO A 378 -9.75 15.86 9.95
N ALA A 379 -10.65 14.86 9.95
CA ALA A 379 -10.49 13.66 9.14
C ALA A 379 -10.47 13.96 7.62
N LEU A 380 -11.30 14.90 7.14
CA LEU A 380 -11.31 15.30 5.74
C LEU A 380 -10.16 16.26 5.40
N GLN A 381 -9.71 17.04 6.38
CA GLN A 381 -8.47 17.82 6.22
C GLN A 381 -7.27 16.89 6.03
N ALA A 382 -7.22 15.74 6.72
CA ALA A 382 -6.19 14.73 6.52
C ALA A 382 -6.21 14.14 5.10
N VAL A 383 -7.39 13.93 4.51
CA VAL A 383 -7.52 13.52 3.09
C VAL A 383 -6.88 14.56 2.16
N LYS A 384 -7.17 15.86 2.36
CA LYS A 384 -6.53 16.96 1.60
C LYS A 384 -5.02 16.99 1.76
N THR A 385 -4.53 16.95 2.99
CA THR A 385 -3.09 16.98 3.26
C THR A 385 -2.37 15.76 2.69
N SER A 386 -3.00 14.59 2.75
CA SER A 386 -2.50 13.37 2.09
C SER A 386 -2.41 13.53 0.58
N TYR A 387 -3.48 14.00 -0.06
CA TYR A 387 -3.53 14.28 -1.50
C TYR A 387 -2.38 15.21 -1.91
N GLU A 388 -2.22 16.36 -1.26
CA GLU A 388 -1.16 17.34 -1.57
C GLU A 388 0.25 16.79 -1.32
N ARG A 389 0.43 15.90 -0.34
CA ARG A 389 1.72 15.23 -0.10
C ARG A 389 2.04 14.26 -1.22
N MET A 390 1.10 13.40 -1.56
CA MET A 390 1.29 12.36 -2.56
C MET A 390 1.40 12.94 -3.98
N GLU A 391 0.69 14.02 -4.28
CA GLU A 391 0.85 14.78 -5.52
C GLU A 391 2.27 15.33 -5.66
N ARG A 392 2.80 15.99 -4.62
CA ARG A 392 4.20 16.46 -4.61
C ARG A 392 5.21 15.31 -4.73
N ALA A 393 4.95 14.17 -4.09
CA ALA A 393 5.79 12.98 -4.22
C ALA A 393 5.80 12.46 -5.66
N ARG A 394 4.63 12.36 -6.31
CA ARG A 394 4.51 11.98 -7.73
C ARG A 394 5.28 12.94 -8.64
N GLU A 395 5.12 14.25 -8.46
CA GLU A 395 5.87 15.25 -9.22
C GLU A 395 7.38 15.08 -9.04
N GLN A 396 7.84 14.85 -7.81
CA GLN A 396 9.27 14.68 -7.52
C GLN A 396 9.85 13.36 -8.06
N ILE A 397 9.08 12.27 -8.05
CA ILE A 397 9.55 10.92 -8.39
C ILE A 397 9.29 10.55 -9.85
N LEU A 398 8.21 11.05 -10.45
CA LEU A 398 7.82 10.78 -11.84
C LEU A 398 8.17 11.95 -12.75
N GLY A 399 8.10 13.19 -12.26
CA GLY A 399 8.29 14.40 -13.05
C GLY A 399 9.68 14.56 -13.69
N PRO A 400 9.79 15.45 -14.70
CA PRO A 400 10.99 15.65 -15.49
C PRO A 400 12.17 16.12 -14.63
N ASN A 401 13.38 15.69 -15.00
CA ASN A 401 14.62 15.93 -14.22
C ASN A 401 14.91 17.42 -13.95
N GLU A 402 14.47 18.33 -14.81
CA GLU A 402 14.69 19.78 -14.65
C GLU A 402 13.94 20.36 -13.43
N GLN A 403 12.71 19.91 -13.16
CA GLN A 403 11.93 20.33 -12.00
C GLN A 403 12.55 19.83 -10.68
N ARG A 404 13.18 18.64 -10.68
CA ARG A 404 13.90 18.12 -9.50
C ARG A 404 15.10 18.98 -9.12
N GLN A 405 15.86 19.47 -10.11
CA GLN A 405 17.00 20.35 -9.86
C GLN A 405 16.57 21.72 -9.34
N GLN A 406 15.43 22.25 -9.81
CA GLN A 406 14.86 23.49 -9.25
C GLN A 406 14.35 23.30 -7.81
N ASN A 407 13.62 22.22 -7.53
CA ASN A 407 13.12 21.95 -6.16
C ASN A 407 14.26 21.71 -5.16
N GLN A 408 15.33 21.01 -5.55
CA GLN A 408 16.53 20.86 -4.71
C GLN A 408 17.25 22.19 -4.47
N ARG A 409 17.34 23.06 -5.48
CA ARG A 409 17.93 24.40 -5.33
C ARG A 409 17.10 25.28 -4.38
N SER A 410 15.78 25.24 -4.49
CA SER A 410 14.87 26.02 -3.63
C SER A 410 14.88 25.52 -2.18
N GLN A 411 14.90 24.21 -1.94
CA GLN A 411 15.00 23.64 -0.59
C GLN A 411 16.36 23.95 0.07
N ASN A 412 17.46 23.86 -0.68
CA ASN A 412 18.79 24.22 -0.17
C ASN A 412 18.92 25.72 0.15
N GLN A 413 18.29 26.59 -0.62
CA GLN A 413 18.23 28.03 -0.31
C GLN A 413 17.38 28.33 0.93
N GLY A 414 16.25 27.64 1.11
CA GLY A 414 15.39 27.76 2.29
C GLY A 414 16.10 27.31 3.58
N GLN A 415 16.81 26.18 3.54
CA GLN A 415 17.60 25.70 4.69
C GLN A 415 18.78 26.62 5.01
N GLN A 416 19.48 27.18 4.00
CA GLN A 416 20.54 28.16 4.22
C GLN A 416 20.00 29.48 4.82
N GLN A 417 18.81 29.94 4.41
CA GLN A 417 18.17 31.11 5.01
C GLN A 417 17.75 30.86 6.46
N GLN A 418 17.18 29.69 6.78
CA GLN A 418 16.84 29.34 8.17
C GLN A 418 18.08 29.22 9.06
N GLN A 419 19.17 28.62 8.57
CA GLN A 419 20.43 28.56 9.31
C GLN A 419 21.02 29.95 9.57
N ARG A 420 21.05 30.83 8.55
CA ARG A 420 21.49 32.23 8.70
C ARG A 420 20.62 33.02 9.68
N SER A 421 19.30 32.81 9.65
CA SER A 421 18.37 33.49 10.55
C SER A 421 18.54 33.03 12.01
N ASN A 422 18.73 31.72 12.23
CA ASN A 422 19.02 31.15 13.55
C ASN A 422 20.39 31.59 14.10
N GLN A 423 21.39 31.74 13.23
CA GLN A 423 22.71 32.24 13.62
C GLN A 423 22.64 33.72 14.02
N ASN A 424 21.98 34.56 13.22
CA ASN A 424 21.75 35.98 13.55
C ASN A 424 20.96 36.18 14.85
N GLN A 425 20.01 35.31 15.17
CA GLN A 425 19.29 35.36 16.45
C GLN A 425 20.16 34.96 17.64
N ARG A 426 21.07 33.99 17.46
CA ARG A 426 22.04 33.59 18.50
C ARG A 426 23.04 34.70 18.78
N ASP A 427 23.55 35.34 17.74
CA ASP A 427 24.53 36.42 17.86
C ASP A 427 23.93 37.64 18.60
N ARG A 428 22.71 38.05 18.24
CA ARG A 428 21.98 39.12 18.96
C ARG A 428 21.73 38.79 20.44
N ARG A 429 21.50 37.51 20.78
CA ARG A 429 21.32 37.08 22.18
C ARG A 429 22.63 37.10 22.95
N GLN A 430 23.76 36.78 22.32
CA GLN A 430 25.07 36.86 22.95
C GLN A 430 25.51 38.31 23.16
N GLU A 431 25.22 39.20 22.21
CA GLU A 431 25.54 40.62 22.28
C GLU A 431 24.80 41.30 23.44
N ARG A 432 23.48 41.07 23.57
CA ARG A 432 22.68 41.55 24.72
C ARG A 432 23.19 41.05 26.07
N ARG A 433 23.70 39.82 26.14
CA ARG A 433 24.29 39.26 27.38
C ARG A 433 25.63 39.92 27.71
N ARG A 434 26.44 40.27 26.70
CA ARG A 434 27.70 41.01 26.91
C ARG A 434 27.41 42.42 27.40
N ASP A 435 26.42 43.11 26.83
CA ASP A 435 26.05 44.47 27.23
C ASP A 435 25.50 44.51 28.67
N GLN A 436 24.69 43.53 29.06
CA GLN A 436 24.21 43.40 30.44
C GLN A 436 25.35 43.14 31.44
N ASN A 437 26.31 42.28 31.08
CA ASN A 437 27.47 42.01 31.94
C ASN A 437 28.41 43.21 32.05
N GLN A 438 28.57 43.99 30.98
CA GLN A 438 29.35 45.23 31.02
C GLN A 438 28.66 46.29 31.91
N GLN A 439 27.34 46.46 31.81
CA GLN A 439 26.59 47.37 32.67
C GLN A 439 26.64 46.97 34.17
N GLN A 440 26.57 45.67 34.48
CA GLN A 440 26.75 45.19 35.86
C GLN A 440 28.18 45.38 36.37
N SER A 441 29.19 45.23 35.51
CA SER A 441 30.59 45.48 35.90
C SER A 441 30.87 46.96 36.21
N HIS A 442 30.22 47.89 35.50
CA HIS A 442 30.36 49.32 35.72
C HIS A 442 29.61 49.80 36.97
N GLN A 443 28.49 49.17 37.34
CA GLN A 443 27.81 49.44 38.61
C GLN A 443 28.62 48.93 39.82
N ASN A 444 29.30 47.78 39.71
CA ASN A 444 30.09 47.24 40.82
C ASN A 444 31.43 47.99 41.07
N GLN A 445 31.93 48.76 40.11
CA GLN A 445 33.15 49.58 40.30
C GLN A 445 32.87 50.93 40.99
N GLN A 446 31.62 51.43 40.97
CA GLN A 446 31.26 52.68 41.66
C GLN A 446 31.03 52.52 43.18
N HIS A 447 31.04 51.30 43.72
CA HIS A 447 30.74 51.03 45.14
C HIS A 447 31.95 50.70 46.04
N ARG A 448 33.19 50.92 45.57
CA ARG A 448 34.38 50.84 46.43
C ARG A 448 35.05 52.21 46.62
N GLY A 449 34.39 53.07 47.40
CA GLY A 449 35.05 54.18 48.08
C GLY A 449 35.72 53.71 49.38
N PRO A 450 36.76 54.42 49.87
CA PRO A 450 37.69 53.91 50.88
C PRO A 450 37.06 53.80 52.27
N ARG A 451 37.30 52.69 52.96
CA ARG A 451 37.03 52.54 54.40
C ARG A 451 38.26 52.94 55.20
N ARG A 452 38.01 53.71 56.27
CA ARG A 452 38.97 54.23 57.26
C ARG A 452 39.81 53.15 57.91
#